data_AF-A0A815K754-F1
#
_entry.id   AF-A0A815K754-F1
#
_cell.length_a   1.000
_cell.length_b   1.000
_cell.length_c   1.000
_cell.angle_alpha   90.00
_cell.angle_beta   90.00
_cell.angle_gamma   90.00
#
_symmetry.space_group_name_H-M   'P 1'
#
loop_
_entity.id
_entity.type
_entity.pdbx_description
1 polymer ?
#
loop_
_entity_poly.entity_id
_entity_poly.type
_entity_poly.pdbx_seq_one_letter_code
_entity_poly.pdbx_strand_id
1 'polypeptide(L)' 'MRLFSNEKYQAGASVFQLLVTTTADNPSSEYNCQIWQNLNNFNRPFLTLFSDSDSTTNGLDKVIQSMIPDTSTPNNYSN' A
#
# COMPACT_ATOMS: atom_id res chain seq x y z
N MET A 1 5.64 -5.63 23.69
CA MET A 1 6.48 -4.51 23.22
C MET A 1 5.60 -3.27 23.12
N ARG A 2 5.91 -2.20 23.86
CA ARG A 2 5.13 -0.94 23.81
C ARG A 2 5.87 -0.01 22.85
N LEU A 3 5.23 0.36 21.74
CA LEU A 3 5.84 1.22 20.73
C LEU A 3 6.14 2.64 21.25
N PHE A 4 5.45 3.06 22.32
CA PHE A 4 5.59 4.40 22.89
C PHE A 4 5.60 4.36 24.42
N SER A 5 6.53 5.09 25.03
CA SER A 5 6.68 5.20 26.49
C SER A 5 5.68 6.18 27.13
N ASN A 6 5.08 7.09 26.34
CA ASN A 6 4.08 8.07 26.81
C ASN A 6 3.09 8.40 25.67
N GLU A 7 1.84 8.74 26.01
CA GLU A 7 0.77 9.11 25.08
C GLU A 7 1.10 10.38 24.25
N LYS A 8 1.89 11.31 24.79
CA LYS A 8 2.32 12.51 24.06
C LYS A 8 3.07 12.19 22.76
N TYR A 9 3.61 10.98 22.62
CA TYR A 9 4.31 10.53 21.41
C TYR A 9 3.42 9.76 20.43
N GLN A 10 2.13 9.57 20.74
CA GLN A 10 1.21 8.74 19.94
C GLN A 10 0.36 9.53 18.95
N ALA A 11 0.43 10.87 18.97
CA ALA A 11 -0.46 11.73 18.17
C ALA A 11 -0.52 11.32 16.69
N GLY A 12 0.62 11.01 16.06
CA GLY A 12 0.67 10.56 14.67
C GLY A 12 -0.01 9.20 14.44
N ALA A 13 0.26 8.21 15.31
CA ALA A 13 -0.38 6.89 15.22
C ALA A 13 -1.90 6.98 15.42
N SER A 14 -2.36 7.89 16.29
CA SER A 14 -3.77 8.10 16.57
C SER A 14 -4.54 8.68 15.38
N VAL A 15 -3.93 9.59 14.60
CA VAL A 15 -4.63 10.25 13.47
C VAL A 15 -4.41 9.58 12.12
N PHE A 16 -3.48 8.63 12.02
CA PHE A 16 -3.07 8.04 10.74
C PHE A 16 -4.24 7.42 9.95
N GLN A 17 -5.17 6.75 10.63
CA GLN A 17 -6.35 6.15 9.99
C GLN A 17 -7.24 7.18 9.29
N LEU A 18 -7.26 8.43 9.76
CA LEU A 18 -8.05 9.51 9.17
C LEU A 18 -7.44 10.07 7.89
N LEU A 19 -6.16 9.75 7.61
CA LEU A 19 -5.46 10.20 6.41
C LEU A 19 -5.69 9.25 5.22
N VAL A 20 -6.28 8.08 5.45
CA VAL A 20 -6.60 7.13 4.38
C VAL A 20 -7.69 7.75 3.51
N THR A 21 -7.41 7.83 2.20
CA THR A 21 -8.36 8.35 1.22
C THR A 21 -9.40 7.29 0.91
N THR A 22 -10.61 7.45 1.43
CA THR A 22 -11.72 6.48 1.27
C THR A 22 -12.85 7.00 0.37
N THR A 23 -12.82 8.27 -0.01
CA THR A 23 -13.86 8.93 -0.84
C THR A 23 -13.22 9.69 -1.99
N ALA A 24 -13.90 9.73 -3.14
CA ALA A 24 -13.42 10.46 -4.31
C ALA A 24 -13.21 11.97 -4.05
N ASP A 25 -14.04 12.57 -3.20
CA ASP A 25 -13.99 14.02 -2.91
C ASP A 25 -12.88 14.42 -1.92
N ASN A 26 -12.07 13.47 -1.45
CA ASN A 26 -10.94 13.78 -0.59
C ASN A 26 -9.90 14.62 -1.37
N PRO A 27 -9.32 15.68 -0.79
CA PRO A 27 -8.28 16.47 -1.44
C PRO A 27 -7.08 15.65 -1.97
N SER A 28 -6.77 14.53 -1.32
CA SER A 28 -5.68 13.62 -1.70
C SER A 28 -6.04 12.69 -2.86
N SER A 29 -7.31 12.59 -3.25
CA SER A 29 -7.77 11.67 -4.31
C SER A 29 -7.15 12.00 -5.66
N GLU A 30 -7.16 13.28 -6.06
CA GLU A 30 -6.61 13.70 -7.35
C GLU A 30 -5.11 13.36 -7.43
N TYR A 31 -4.37 13.66 -6.38
CA TYR A 31 -2.94 13.36 -6.29
C TYR A 31 -2.67 11.85 -6.34
N ASN A 32 -3.44 11.05 -5.59
CA ASN A 32 -3.32 9.58 -5.61
C ASN A 32 -3.60 9.01 -7.01
N CYS A 33 -4.62 9.51 -7.71
CA CYS A 33 -4.92 9.11 -9.08
C CYS A 33 -3.76 9.40 -10.04
N GLN A 34 -3.15 10.59 -9.95
CA GLN A 34 -1.97 10.95 -10.75
C GLN A 34 -0.77 10.05 -10.44
N ILE A 35 -0.55 9.70 -9.17
CA ILE A 35 0.50 8.75 -8.78
C ILE A 35 0.26 7.37 -9.42
N TRP A 36 -0.98 6.87 -9.41
CA TRP A 36 -1.30 5.59 -10.06
C TRP A 36 -1.03 5.60 -11.57
N GLN A 37 -1.26 6.73 -12.24
CA GLN A 37 -0.90 6.89 -13.66
C GLN A 37 0.62 6.83 -13.87
N ASN A 38 1.41 7.40 -12.95
CA ASN A 38 2.87 7.31 -13.00
C ASN A 38 3.37 5.89 -12.70
N LEU A 39 2.76 5.19 -11.74
CA LEU A 39 3.08 3.81 -11.39
C LEU A 39 2.82 2.83 -12.55
N ASN A 40 1.80 3.10 -13.37
CA ASN A 40 1.54 2.31 -14.58
C ASN A 40 2.66 2.41 -15.63
N ASN A 41 3.51 3.44 -15.54
CA ASN A 41 4.67 3.61 -16.42
C ASN A 41 5.99 3.29 -15.70
N PHE A 42 5.94 2.72 -14.51
CA PHE A 42 7.12 2.39 -13.72
C PHE A 42 7.80 1.13 -14.29
N ASN A 43 9.00 1.28 -14.87
CA ASN A 43 9.70 0.20 -15.57
C ASN A 43 10.90 -0.38 -14.79
N ARG A 44 10.94 -0.20 -13.47
CA ARG A 44 11.99 -0.75 -12.62
C ARG A 44 11.43 -1.96 -11.85
N PRO A 45 12.28 -2.90 -11.41
CA PRO A 45 11.83 -4.05 -10.64
C PRO A 45 10.94 -3.65 -9.46
N PHE A 46 9.76 -4.24 -9.38
CA PHE A 46 8.77 -4.00 -8.34
C PHE A 46 8.38 -5.32 -7.68
N LEU A 47 8.51 -5.41 -6.35
CA LEU A 47 8.27 -6.62 -5.58
C LEU A 47 7.08 -6.45 -4.64
N THR A 48 6.13 -7.36 -4.69
CA THR A 48 5.00 -7.44 -3.76
C THR A 48 5.24 -8.53 -2.72
N LEU A 49 5.23 -8.20 -1.42
CA LEU A 49 5.40 -9.13 -0.30
C LEU A 49 4.20 -9.05 0.66
N PHE A 50 3.02 -9.41 0.17
CA PHE A 50 1.79 -9.42 0.98
C PHE A 50 1.69 -10.75 1.76
N SER A 51 1.12 -10.69 2.97
CA SER A 51 0.82 -11.89 3.76
C SER A 51 -0.54 -12.45 3.38
N ASP A 52 -0.67 -13.76 3.43
CA ASP A 52 -1.93 -14.51 3.31
C ASP A 52 -2.93 -14.23 4.45
N SER A 53 -2.44 -13.74 5.59
CA SER A 53 -3.20 -13.61 6.84
C SER A 53 -3.72 -12.19 7.11
N ASP A 54 -3.50 -11.24 6.19
CA ASP A 54 -4.05 -9.88 6.29
C ASP A 54 -5.35 -9.74 5.49
N SER A 55 -6.49 -9.79 6.18
CA SER A 55 -7.82 -9.64 5.56
C SER A 55 -8.05 -8.26 4.95
N THR A 56 -7.34 -7.23 5.39
CA THR A 56 -7.54 -5.85 4.92
C THR A 56 -6.92 -5.65 3.53
N THR A 57 -5.78 -6.26 3.26
CA THR A 57 -5.02 -6.09 2.01
C THR A 57 -5.07 -7.29 1.08
N ASN A 58 -5.82 -8.34 1.45
CA ASN A 58 -5.95 -9.55 0.67
C ASN A 58 -6.39 -9.27 -0.78
N GLY A 59 -5.61 -9.77 -1.75
CA GLY A 59 -5.86 -9.62 -3.18
C GLY A 59 -5.39 -8.31 -3.81
N LEU A 60 -4.90 -7.34 -3.03
CA LEU A 60 -4.33 -6.10 -3.57
C LEU A 60 -3.03 -6.34 -4.32
N ASP A 61 -2.27 -7.37 -3.95
CA ASP A 61 -1.06 -7.82 -4.66
C ASP A 61 -1.34 -8.03 -6.15
N LYS A 62 -2.41 -8.76 -6.49
CA LYS A 62 -2.80 -9.05 -7.88
C LYS A 62 -3.24 -7.79 -8.63
N VAL A 63 -3.98 -6.90 -7.96
CA VAL A 63 -4.41 -5.63 -8.54
C VAL A 63 -3.18 -4.79 -8.88
N ILE A 64 -2.25 -4.65 -7.95
CA ILE A 64 -1.02 -3.87 -8.12
C ILE A 64 -0.15 -4.49 -9.23
N GLN A 65 0.02 -5.81 -9.25
CA GLN A 65 0.77 -6.52 -10.29
C GLN A 65 0.15 -6.37 -11.69
N SER A 66 -1.18 -6.22 -11.78
CA SER A 66 -1.84 -5.99 -13.07
C SER A 66 -1.65 -4.56 -13.60
N MET A 67 -1.34 -3.60 -12.72
CA MET A 67 -1.23 -2.19 -13.06
C MET A 67 0.22 -1.73 -13.23
N ILE A 68 1.18 -2.32 -12.51
CA ILE A 68 2.58 -1.93 -12.59
C ILE A 68 3.31 -2.92 -13.52
N PRO A 69 4.01 -2.44 -14.57
CA PRO A 69 4.80 -3.30 -15.44
C PRO A 69 5.91 -4.05 -14.70
N ASP A 70 6.29 -5.23 -15.17
CA ASP A 70 7.43 -6.02 -14.68
C ASP A 70 7.43 -6.35 -13.16
N THR A 71 6.25 -6.53 -12.58
CA THR A 71 6.08 -7.02 -11.19
C THR A 71 6.24 -8.53 -11.07
N SER A 72 6.76 -9.22 -12.09
CA SER A 72 6.89 -10.67 -12.11
C SER A 72 7.80 -11.12 -10.97
N THR A 73 7.19 -11.56 -9.88
CA THR A 73 7.82 -12.36 -8.85
C THR A 73 8.32 -13.66 -9.48
N PRO A 74 9.57 -14.08 -9.28
CA PRO A 74 9.96 -15.46 -9.54
C PRO A 74 9.22 -16.33 -8.52
N ASN A 75 8.09 -16.91 -8.92
CA ASN A 75 7.33 -17.85 -8.10
C ASN A 75 8.11 -19.17 -7.97
N ASN A 76 9.08 -19.23 -7.05
CA ASN A 76 9.87 -20.43 -6.75
C ASN A 76 10.03 -20.67 -5.23
N TYR A 77 9.01 -20.38 -4.43
CA TYR A 77 8.98 -20.82 -3.04
C TYR A 77 7.71 -21.62 -2.77
N SER A 78 7.72 -22.86 -3.26
CA SER A 78 6.94 -23.94 -2.68
C SER A 78 7.62 -24.37 -1.38
N ASN A 79 6.90 -24.28 -0.27
CA ASN A 79 6.96 -25.18 0.89
C ASN A 79 5.73 -24.95 1.76
#